data_AF-A0A9D8BSZ6-F1
#
_entry.id   AF-A0A9D8BSZ6-F1
#
_cell.length_a   1.000
_cell.length_b   1.000
_cell.length_c   1.000
_cell.angle_alpha   90.00
_cell.angle_beta   90.00
_cell.angle_gamma   90.00
#
_symmetry.space_group_name_H-M   'P 1'
#
loop_
_entity.id
_entity.type
_entity.pdbx_description
1 polymer ?
#
loop_
_entity_poly.entity_id
_entity_poly.type
_entity_poly.pdbx_seq_one_letter_code
_entity_poly.pdbx_strand_id
1 'polypeptide(L)'
;VADLLEQGWRVSFEAEGLHFRPPGITTGTDQSVEDVKSRLRAALQTARHRQLAEPSVTAFITRMERRTLRAPGVRSSVLDLIDDGAALAREFAAIAALPEADRERALANLVNPVVEVCRSGTRCRDTGLPLNDIWRYFRHTWAHEYRPIPGRQLLVLIRNAARPNRPVMGIAMLASPVMRVSVRDNWIGWLRESAEANLREGSWEAGLFAQAITERLESSIDSVRWDDLARPDEVDTPVDNTVLRLEQKAAGAAFARDLELQAHYQANVQEGGRVRPMRGSVKLAGPDSDWRTASEDLLFVRKRAELLAHLLFAKQVFRAADLQGNPAAAFEQLFSAKTGQRAIDIVLTEFRKAGLSSRVADVSICGAIAPYNELLCGKLVALLLASKEVRDQYAERYGGQVSVIASQMAGRAISKPADLRVLTTTSLYGVGSSQYNRLTLKSSDHSYLDHDIRWNSIGQSKTGGFGTLHLGSDTAHALRQMAQSLHTSRRVNNRFGEGTSPRLRQIREGLDALGISSDSVLHHATPRLFYACELGGDARASLMGMPGYAAEPSTVDAIARAWRRRWLDGRILRPETLGAMKCLGPESVRRSLRGESRQDLLTELESAAP
;
A
#
# COMPACT_ATOMS: atom_id res chain seq x y z
N VAL A 1 -22.95 -5.11 14.65
CA VAL A 1 -23.94 -5.84 13.82
C VAL A 1 -24.46 -4.97 12.67
N ALA A 2 -25.05 -3.79 12.94
CA ALA A 2 -25.56 -2.88 11.89
C ALA A 2 -24.56 -2.61 10.75
N ASP A 3 -23.32 -2.21 11.09
CA ASP A 3 -22.24 -1.99 10.10
C ASP A 3 -22.02 -3.18 9.15
N LEU A 4 -22.12 -4.42 9.66
CA LEU A 4 -21.89 -5.64 8.89
C LEU A 4 -23.09 -5.92 7.96
N LEU A 5 -24.32 -5.76 8.47
CA LEU A 5 -25.55 -5.94 7.70
C LEU A 5 -25.63 -4.94 6.53
N GLU A 6 -25.28 -3.68 6.76
CA GLU A 6 -25.24 -2.63 5.71
C GLU A 6 -24.25 -2.96 4.57
N GLN A 7 -23.28 -3.84 4.84
CA GLN A 7 -22.30 -4.30 3.86
C GLN A 7 -22.62 -5.69 3.31
N GLY A 8 -23.83 -6.19 3.56
CA GLY A 8 -24.33 -7.47 3.04
C GLY A 8 -23.78 -8.70 3.75
N TRP A 9 -23.22 -8.56 4.96
CA TRP A 9 -22.88 -9.72 5.77
C TRP A 9 -24.15 -10.40 6.26
N ARG A 10 -24.11 -11.73 6.34
CA ARG A 10 -25.13 -12.51 7.05
C ARG A 10 -24.69 -12.67 8.49
N VAL A 11 -25.63 -12.44 9.41
CA VAL A 11 -25.43 -12.62 10.84
C VAL A 11 -26.44 -13.65 11.32
N SER A 12 -25.99 -14.74 11.91
CA SER A 12 -26.85 -15.72 12.57
C SER A 12 -26.53 -15.79 14.07
N PHE A 13 -27.55 -16.14 14.84
CA PHE A 13 -27.44 -16.40 16.27
C PHE A 13 -27.77 -17.87 16.49
N GLU A 14 -26.76 -18.66 16.89
CA GLU A 14 -26.89 -20.08 17.14
C GLU A 14 -26.55 -20.37 18.62
N ALA A 15 -26.83 -21.58 19.11
CA ALA A 15 -26.60 -21.94 20.52
C ALA A 15 -25.14 -21.76 20.97
N GLU A 16 -24.18 -21.78 20.03
CA GLU A 16 -22.74 -21.58 20.25
C GLU A 16 -22.29 -20.11 20.15
N GLY A 17 -23.18 -19.17 19.78
CA GLY A 17 -22.91 -17.73 19.78
C GLY A 17 -23.28 -16.99 18.48
N LEU A 18 -22.64 -15.83 18.29
CA LEU A 18 -22.80 -14.97 17.11
C LEU A 18 -21.91 -15.45 15.96
N HIS A 19 -22.52 -15.74 14.81
CA HIS A 19 -21.79 -16.13 13.60
C HIS A 19 -21.90 -15.05 12.53
N PHE A 20 -20.74 -14.65 12.00
CA PHE A 20 -20.62 -13.63 10.96
C PHE A 20 -20.15 -14.27 9.67
N ARG A 21 -20.94 -14.15 8.59
CA ARG A 21 -20.57 -14.63 7.27
C ARG A 21 -20.51 -13.47 6.27
N PRO A 22 -19.35 -13.19 5.66
CA PRO A 22 -19.23 -12.13 4.68
C PRO A 22 -20.05 -12.45 3.41
N PRO A 23 -20.46 -11.41 2.64
CA PRO A 23 -21.31 -11.55 1.46
C PRO A 23 -20.76 -12.48 0.36
N GLY A 24 -19.46 -12.81 0.40
CA GLY A 24 -18.80 -13.69 -0.56
C GLY A 24 -18.78 -13.17 -2.00
N ILE A 25 -18.07 -13.89 -2.86
CA ILE A 25 -18.05 -13.68 -4.33
C ILE A 25 -18.61 -14.87 -5.10
N THR A 26 -19.22 -15.84 -4.41
CA THR A 26 -19.82 -17.01 -5.05
C THR A 26 -20.99 -16.58 -5.91
N THR A 27 -20.82 -16.75 -7.22
CA THR A 27 -21.90 -16.67 -8.20
C THR A 27 -22.84 -17.84 -7.94
N GLY A 28 -24.12 -17.56 -7.67
CA GLY A 28 -25.16 -18.55 -7.96
C GLY A 28 -25.17 -18.83 -9.47
N THR A 29 -25.82 -19.91 -9.90
CA THR A 29 -25.98 -20.25 -11.33
C THR A 29 -26.60 -19.13 -12.16
N ASP A 30 -27.29 -18.17 -11.53
CA ASP A 30 -28.04 -17.10 -12.19
C ASP A 30 -27.41 -15.69 -12.05
N GLN A 31 -26.17 -15.55 -11.55
CA GLN A 31 -25.53 -14.23 -11.35
C GLN A 31 -24.36 -13.97 -12.31
N SER A 32 -24.38 -12.84 -13.00
CA SER A 32 -23.27 -12.40 -13.86
C SER A 32 -22.13 -11.77 -13.07
N VAL A 33 -20.95 -11.63 -13.71
CA VAL A 33 -19.79 -10.92 -13.12
C VAL A 33 -20.12 -9.46 -12.80
N GLU A 34 -20.97 -8.81 -13.59
CA GLU A 34 -21.33 -7.41 -13.36
C GLU A 34 -22.30 -7.24 -12.17
N ASP A 35 -23.16 -8.24 -11.91
CA ASP A 35 -24.03 -8.24 -10.73
C ASP A 35 -23.21 -8.29 -9.43
N VAL A 36 -22.19 -9.14 -9.40
CA VAL A 36 -21.25 -9.23 -8.26
C VAL A 36 -20.51 -7.91 -8.06
N LYS A 37 -20.02 -7.29 -9.14
CA LYS A 37 -19.34 -5.99 -9.07
C LYS A 37 -20.28 -4.89 -8.59
N SER A 38 -21.52 -4.89 -9.06
CA SER A 38 -22.54 -3.90 -8.69
C SER A 38 -22.91 -4.00 -7.22
N ARG A 39 -23.11 -5.21 -6.69
CA ARG A 39 -23.35 -5.43 -5.25
C ARG A 39 -22.20 -4.91 -4.38
N LEU A 40 -20.95 -5.26 -4.73
CA LEU A 40 -19.77 -4.77 -4.01
C LEU A 40 -19.63 -3.25 -4.12
N ARG A 41 -19.92 -2.67 -5.29
CA ARG A 41 -19.87 -1.22 -5.52
C ARG A 41 -20.92 -0.50 -4.66
N ALA A 42 -22.13 -1.03 -4.56
CA ALA A 42 -23.20 -0.46 -3.74
C ALA A 42 -22.80 -0.40 -2.26
N ALA A 43 -22.25 -1.49 -1.70
CA ALA A 43 -21.77 -1.51 -0.32
C ALA A 43 -20.67 -0.46 -0.06
N LEU A 44 -19.73 -0.28 -0.99
CA LEU A 44 -18.69 0.74 -0.89
C LEU A 44 -19.27 2.17 -0.97
N GLN A 45 -20.24 2.38 -1.86
CA GLN A 45 -20.91 3.66 -2.04
C GLN A 45 -21.65 4.12 -0.78
N THR A 46 -22.22 3.20 0.01
CA THR A 46 -22.85 3.55 1.30
C THR A 46 -21.87 4.24 2.25
N ALA A 47 -20.67 3.67 2.44
CA ALA A 47 -19.64 4.28 3.29
C ALA A 47 -19.15 5.62 2.73
N ARG A 48 -19.01 5.73 1.41
CA ARG A 48 -18.69 6.99 0.73
C ARG A 48 -19.77 8.05 0.94
N HIS A 49 -21.05 7.72 0.83
CA HIS A 49 -22.14 8.67 1.03
C HIS A 49 -22.18 9.21 2.46
N ARG A 50 -21.98 8.34 3.45
CA ARG A 50 -21.80 8.77 4.85
C ARG A 50 -20.66 9.79 4.99
N GLN A 51 -19.51 9.52 4.36
CA GLN A 51 -18.39 10.46 4.36
C GLN A 51 -18.69 11.78 3.64
N LEU A 52 -19.42 11.77 2.51
CA LEU A 52 -19.78 13.00 1.78
C LEU A 52 -20.76 13.88 2.56
N ALA A 53 -21.59 13.27 3.41
CA ALA A 53 -22.53 13.95 4.29
C ALA A 53 -21.87 14.56 5.55
N GLU A 54 -20.62 14.22 5.85
CA GLU A 54 -19.91 14.84 6.97
C GLU A 54 -19.74 16.35 6.75
N PRO A 55 -20.10 17.21 7.74
CA PRO A 55 -20.03 18.67 7.57
C PRO A 55 -18.65 19.17 7.14
N SER A 56 -17.58 18.53 7.63
CA SER A 56 -16.20 18.88 7.29
C SER A 56 -15.84 18.58 5.83
N VAL A 57 -16.42 17.51 5.26
CA VAL A 57 -16.21 17.09 3.87
C VAL A 57 -17.06 17.95 2.94
N THR A 58 -18.33 18.20 3.29
CA THR A 58 -19.21 19.11 2.54
C THR A 58 -18.63 20.52 2.45
N ALA A 59 -18.11 21.06 3.57
CA ALA A 59 -17.45 22.36 3.60
C ALA A 59 -16.18 22.38 2.74
N PHE A 60 -15.40 21.30 2.77
CA PHE A 60 -14.21 21.14 1.91
C PHE A 60 -14.57 21.17 0.42
N ILE A 61 -15.56 20.37 -0.01
CA ILE A 61 -16.01 20.28 -1.41
C ILE A 61 -16.53 21.63 -1.89
N THR A 62 -17.42 22.26 -1.11
CA THR A 62 -17.99 23.58 -1.42
C THR A 62 -16.90 24.64 -1.58
N ARG A 63 -15.87 24.62 -0.73
CA ARG A 63 -14.72 25.52 -0.81
C ARG A 63 -13.89 25.31 -2.08
N MET A 64 -13.70 24.06 -2.50
CA MET A 64 -12.93 23.72 -3.70
C MET A 64 -13.66 24.11 -4.99
N GLU A 65 -14.99 23.98 -5.01
CA GLU A 65 -15.84 24.36 -6.14
C GLU A 65 -16.04 25.87 -6.27
N ARG A 66 -15.88 26.63 -5.17
CA ARG A 66 -16.02 28.09 -5.17
C ARG A 66 -14.94 28.74 -6.03
N ARG A 67 -15.38 29.52 -7.03
CA ARG A 67 -14.50 30.42 -7.78
C ARG A 67 -13.97 31.50 -6.85
N THR A 68 -12.64 31.59 -6.74
CA THR A 68 -11.97 32.55 -5.86
C THR A 68 -10.69 33.04 -6.53
N LEU A 69 -10.35 34.30 -6.30
CA LEU A 69 -9.09 34.86 -6.75
C LEU A 69 -7.96 34.28 -5.89
N ARG A 70 -6.97 33.65 -6.53
CA ARG A 70 -5.79 33.08 -5.87
C ARG A 70 -4.55 33.52 -6.61
N ALA A 71 -3.39 33.56 -5.93
CA ALA A 71 -2.10 33.61 -6.62
C ALA A 71 -2.06 32.45 -7.64
N PRO A 72 -1.79 32.69 -8.95
CA PRO A 72 -1.03 33.80 -9.53
C PRO A 72 -1.85 35.02 -10.04
N GLY A 73 -3.04 35.28 -9.50
CA GLY A 73 -3.93 36.36 -9.96
C GLY A 73 -5.13 35.86 -10.77
N VAL A 74 -5.41 34.57 -10.73
CA VAL A 74 -6.49 33.93 -11.51
C VAL A 74 -7.69 33.66 -10.60
N ARG A 75 -8.89 33.99 -11.09
CA ARG A 75 -10.16 33.53 -10.50
C ARG A 75 -10.47 32.13 -10.99
N SER A 76 -10.25 31.14 -10.13
CA SER A 76 -10.33 29.73 -10.48
C SER A 76 -11.15 28.91 -9.46
N SER A 77 -11.56 27.71 -9.86
CA SER A 77 -12.01 26.64 -8.97
C SER A 77 -11.43 25.29 -9.40
N VAL A 78 -11.65 24.25 -8.59
CA VAL A 78 -11.22 22.89 -8.95
C VAL A 78 -11.93 22.37 -10.21
N LEU A 79 -13.11 22.93 -10.52
CA LEU A 79 -13.88 22.56 -11.71
C LEU A 79 -13.18 22.98 -13.01
N ASP A 80 -12.32 24.01 -12.96
CA ASP A 80 -11.50 24.43 -14.10
C ASP A 80 -10.37 23.42 -14.43
N LEU A 81 -10.18 22.39 -13.58
CA LEU A 81 -9.26 21.28 -13.79
C LEU A 81 -9.95 20.03 -14.34
N ILE A 82 -11.21 20.14 -14.76
CA ILE A 82 -12.00 19.06 -15.36
C ILE A 82 -12.26 19.43 -16.81
N ASP A 83 -11.90 18.53 -17.73
CA ASP A 83 -12.09 18.78 -19.17
C ASP A 83 -13.57 18.67 -19.55
N ASP A 84 -13.96 19.38 -20.61
CA ASP A 84 -15.29 19.27 -21.19
C ASP A 84 -15.33 18.07 -22.13
N GLY A 85 -16.05 17.02 -21.75
CA GLY A 85 -16.13 15.79 -22.52
C GLY A 85 -16.85 15.94 -23.86
N ALA A 86 -17.77 16.90 -24.00
CA ALA A 86 -18.44 17.18 -25.27
C ALA A 86 -17.50 17.90 -26.25
N ALA A 87 -16.72 18.86 -25.77
CA ALA A 87 -15.67 19.51 -26.56
C ALA A 87 -14.60 18.50 -26.98
N LEU A 88 -14.09 17.73 -26.02
CA LEU A 88 -13.07 16.73 -26.25
C LEU A 88 -13.54 15.63 -27.24
N ALA A 89 -14.81 15.20 -27.15
CA ALA A 89 -15.39 14.24 -28.09
C ALA A 89 -15.46 14.77 -29.53
N ARG A 90 -15.71 16.08 -29.73
CA ARG A 90 -15.68 16.69 -31.07
C ARG A 90 -14.27 16.69 -31.66
N GLU A 91 -13.28 17.04 -30.85
CA GLU A 91 -11.87 17.04 -31.27
C GLU A 91 -11.39 15.62 -31.60
N PHE A 92 -11.77 14.62 -30.81
CA PHE A 92 -11.48 13.22 -31.14
C PHE A 92 -12.20 12.72 -32.39
N ALA A 93 -13.45 13.12 -32.62
CA ALA A 93 -14.16 12.78 -33.86
C ALA A 93 -13.46 13.35 -35.10
N ALA A 94 -12.92 14.57 -35.01
CA ALA A 94 -12.14 15.17 -36.08
C ALA A 94 -10.84 14.40 -36.33
N ILE A 95 -10.15 13.97 -35.27
CA ILE A 95 -8.92 13.15 -35.39
C ILE A 95 -9.24 11.76 -35.96
N ALA A 96 -10.36 11.15 -35.55
CA ALA A 96 -10.79 9.84 -36.03
C ALA A 96 -11.02 9.82 -37.56
N ALA A 97 -11.37 10.97 -38.15
CA ALA A 97 -11.55 11.12 -39.59
C ALA A 97 -10.24 11.31 -40.38
N LEU A 98 -9.10 11.51 -39.70
CA LEU A 98 -7.80 11.66 -40.35
C LEU A 98 -7.23 10.30 -40.79
N PRO A 99 -6.37 10.28 -41.83
CA PRO A 99 -5.56 9.12 -42.17
C PRO A 99 -4.72 8.63 -40.98
N GLU A 100 -4.51 7.32 -40.88
CA GLU A 100 -3.78 6.71 -39.75
C GLU A 100 -2.41 7.31 -39.50
N ALA A 101 -1.68 7.65 -40.57
CA ALA A 101 -0.36 8.29 -40.48
C ALA A 101 -0.39 9.66 -39.76
N ASP A 102 -1.50 10.39 -39.82
CA ASP A 102 -1.64 11.72 -39.22
C ASP A 102 -2.24 11.68 -37.81
N ARG A 103 -2.94 10.60 -37.46
CA ARG A 103 -3.63 10.47 -36.16
C ARG A 103 -2.66 10.48 -35.00
N GLU A 104 -1.51 9.82 -35.10
CA GLU A 104 -0.53 9.78 -33.99
C GLU A 104 -0.09 11.18 -33.57
N ARG A 105 0.25 12.03 -34.55
CA ARG A 105 0.65 13.43 -34.29
C ARG A 105 -0.51 14.25 -33.75
N ALA A 106 -1.70 14.12 -34.33
CA ALA A 106 -2.88 14.86 -33.88
C ALA A 106 -3.29 14.48 -32.45
N LEU A 107 -3.23 13.18 -32.10
CA LEU A 107 -3.48 12.68 -30.75
C LEU A 107 -2.44 13.20 -29.75
N ALA A 108 -1.17 13.27 -30.13
CA ALA A 108 -0.13 13.83 -29.25
C ALA A 108 -0.36 15.32 -28.95
N ASN A 109 -0.87 16.07 -29.93
CA ASN A 109 -1.21 17.49 -29.77
C ASN A 109 -2.47 17.73 -28.92
N LEU A 110 -3.36 16.74 -28.79
CA LEU A 110 -4.59 16.84 -27.99
C LEU A 110 -4.44 16.21 -26.60
N VAL A 111 -3.64 15.15 -26.49
CA VAL A 111 -3.43 14.36 -25.27
C VAL A 111 -1.93 14.22 -25.01
N ASN A 112 -1.43 15.10 -24.16
CA ASN A 112 -0.05 15.11 -23.69
C ASN A 112 -0.01 14.87 -22.17
N PRO A 113 -0.03 13.60 -21.71
CA PRO A 113 -0.02 13.29 -20.28
C PRO A 113 1.29 13.71 -19.62
N VAL A 114 1.19 14.35 -18.46
CA VAL A 114 2.32 14.66 -17.58
C VAL A 114 2.03 14.21 -16.16
N VAL A 115 3.09 13.89 -15.41
CA VAL A 115 3.02 13.50 -14.01
C VAL A 115 3.31 14.72 -13.13
N GLU A 116 2.45 14.98 -12.15
CA GLU A 116 2.65 16.01 -11.12
C GLU A 116 2.52 15.38 -9.73
N VAL A 117 3.61 15.34 -8.97
CA VAL A 117 3.64 14.77 -7.61
C VAL A 117 3.20 15.82 -6.59
N CYS A 118 2.22 15.49 -5.75
CA CYS A 118 1.75 16.41 -4.71
C CYS A 118 2.74 16.42 -3.54
N ARG A 119 3.56 17.47 -3.48
CA ARG A 119 4.45 17.75 -2.35
C ARG A 119 3.75 18.63 -1.33
N SER A 120 4.10 18.50 -0.05
CA SER A 120 3.55 19.38 0.99
C SER A 120 3.84 20.84 0.66
N GLY A 121 2.85 21.72 0.85
CA GLY A 121 2.96 23.16 0.57
C GLY A 121 2.91 23.57 -0.91
N THR A 122 2.93 22.64 -1.86
CA THR A 122 2.89 22.98 -3.29
C THR A 122 1.48 23.30 -3.78
N ARG A 123 1.40 24.24 -4.74
CA ARG A 123 0.16 24.73 -5.34
C ARG A 123 0.20 24.54 -6.85
N CYS A 124 -0.97 24.28 -7.44
CA CYS A 124 -1.16 24.20 -8.88
C CYS A 124 -0.86 25.55 -9.52
N ARG A 125 -0.02 25.56 -10.56
CA ARG A 125 0.38 26.78 -11.27
C ARG A 125 -0.78 27.43 -12.03
N ASP A 126 -1.79 26.65 -12.42
CA ASP A 126 -2.92 27.15 -13.22
C ASP A 126 -4.04 27.74 -12.34
N THR A 127 -4.24 27.21 -11.13
CA THR A 127 -5.39 27.59 -10.28
C THR A 127 -5.01 28.15 -8.91
N GLY A 128 -3.77 27.98 -8.46
CA GLY A 128 -3.33 28.35 -7.11
C GLY A 128 -3.84 27.43 -5.99
N LEU A 129 -4.61 26.38 -6.32
CA LEU A 129 -5.11 25.41 -5.35
C LEU A 129 -3.97 24.52 -4.83
N PRO A 130 -3.96 24.12 -3.54
CA PRO A 130 -2.99 23.15 -3.03
C PRO A 130 -3.10 21.82 -3.79
N LEU A 131 -1.97 21.23 -4.19
CA LEU A 131 -1.98 19.98 -4.98
C LEU A 131 -2.62 18.80 -4.21
N ASN A 132 -2.38 18.72 -2.91
CA ASN A 132 -3.01 17.71 -2.05
C ASN A 132 -4.54 17.85 -2.00
N ASP A 133 -5.05 19.08 -2.02
CA ASP A 133 -6.49 19.34 -1.99
C ASP A 133 -7.13 19.00 -3.34
N ILE A 134 -6.46 19.27 -4.47
CA ILE A 134 -6.91 18.83 -5.80
C ILE A 134 -7.02 17.31 -5.84
N TRP A 135 -5.96 16.61 -5.43
CA TRP A 135 -5.95 15.16 -5.37
C TRP A 135 -7.07 14.62 -4.46
N ARG A 136 -7.27 15.23 -3.28
CA ARG A 136 -8.32 14.84 -2.33
C ARG A 136 -9.73 15.05 -2.90
N TYR A 137 -9.96 16.16 -3.59
CA TYR A 137 -11.25 16.43 -4.25
C TYR A 137 -11.59 15.33 -5.25
N PHE A 138 -10.67 15.01 -6.16
CA PHE A 138 -10.88 13.92 -7.12
C PHE A 138 -11.01 12.56 -6.46
N ARG A 139 -10.34 12.33 -5.31
CA ARG A 139 -10.50 11.08 -4.58
C ARG A 139 -11.93 10.88 -4.08
N HIS A 140 -12.70 11.94 -3.78
CA HIS A 140 -14.09 11.82 -3.33
C HIS A 140 -15.06 11.37 -4.43
N THR A 141 -14.67 11.39 -5.71
CA THR A 141 -15.55 10.96 -6.83
C THR A 141 -15.64 9.43 -6.96
N TRP A 142 -14.82 8.66 -6.22
CA TRP A 142 -14.76 7.21 -6.35
C TRP A 142 -15.54 6.46 -5.26
N ALA A 143 -15.94 5.24 -5.57
CA ALA A 143 -16.86 4.43 -4.77
C ALA A 143 -16.39 4.13 -3.34
N HIS A 144 -15.09 4.01 -3.09
CA HIS A 144 -14.56 3.66 -1.76
C HIS A 144 -14.30 4.91 -0.91
N GLU A 145 -14.62 4.87 0.38
CA GLU A 145 -14.31 5.93 1.36
C GLU A 145 -12.82 6.31 1.35
N TYR A 146 -12.49 7.60 1.50
CA TYR A 146 -11.11 8.05 1.67
C TYR A 146 -10.67 7.92 3.13
N ARG A 147 -9.66 7.09 3.39
CA ARG A 147 -9.01 6.99 4.71
C ARG A 147 -7.49 7.20 4.57
N PRO A 148 -6.86 7.99 5.46
CA PRO A 148 -5.41 8.17 5.44
C PRO A 148 -4.70 6.86 5.81
N ILE A 149 -3.65 6.53 5.06
CA ILE A 149 -2.83 5.32 5.27
C ILE A 149 -1.54 5.70 6.02
N PRO A 150 -1.17 5.03 7.11
CA PRO A 150 0.09 5.32 7.78
C PRO A 150 1.30 4.93 6.91
N GLY A 151 2.43 5.62 7.09
CA GLY A 151 3.69 5.33 6.38
C GLY A 151 3.97 6.30 5.23
N ARG A 152 4.84 5.87 4.31
CA ARG A 152 5.20 6.65 3.11
C ARG A 152 3.99 6.75 2.18
N GLN A 153 3.73 7.95 1.66
CA GLN A 153 2.66 8.23 0.70
C GLN A 153 3.16 9.18 -0.39
N LEU A 154 3.06 8.78 -1.65
CA LEU A 154 3.32 9.61 -2.82
C LEU A 154 2.00 9.81 -3.57
N LEU A 155 1.39 10.98 -3.42
CA LEU A 155 0.19 11.35 -4.17
C LEU A 155 0.60 11.87 -5.55
N VAL A 156 -0.07 11.39 -6.58
CA VAL A 156 0.28 11.69 -7.98
C VAL A 156 -0.97 12.14 -8.74
N LEU A 157 -0.85 13.25 -9.46
CA LEU A 157 -1.80 13.72 -10.46
C LEU A 157 -1.25 13.40 -11.85
N ILE A 158 -2.10 12.85 -12.72
CA ILE A 158 -1.84 12.74 -14.15
C ILE A 158 -2.64 13.84 -14.84
N ARG A 159 -1.96 14.72 -15.59
CA ARG A 159 -2.57 15.92 -16.19
C ARG A 159 -2.39 15.93 -17.69
N ASN A 160 -3.32 16.53 -18.42
CA ASN A 160 -3.18 16.72 -19.86
C ASN A 160 -2.54 18.08 -20.16
N ALA A 161 -1.23 18.12 -20.42
CA ALA A 161 -0.50 19.34 -20.71
C ALA A 161 -0.93 20.04 -22.01
N ALA A 162 -1.61 19.34 -22.92
CA ALA A 162 -2.07 19.88 -24.20
C ALA A 162 -3.32 20.78 -24.08
N ARG A 163 -4.00 20.76 -22.93
CA ARG A 163 -5.29 21.43 -22.74
C ARG A 163 -5.17 22.63 -21.79
N PRO A 164 -6.02 23.66 -21.94
CA PRO A 164 -6.07 24.78 -21.00
C PRO A 164 -6.22 24.31 -19.55
N ASN A 165 -5.52 24.96 -18.62
CA ASN A 165 -5.46 24.61 -17.19
C ASN A 165 -4.96 23.20 -16.86
N ARG A 166 -4.52 22.43 -17.86
CA ARG A 166 -3.96 21.09 -17.73
C ARG A 166 -4.87 20.18 -16.90
N PRO A 167 -6.06 19.81 -17.39
CA PRO A 167 -7.07 19.10 -16.62
C PRO A 167 -6.54 17.76 -16.11
N VAL A 168 -7.08 17.31 -14.98
CA VAL A 168 -6.68 16.06 -14.34
C VAL A 168 -7.30 14.89 -15.10
N MET A 169 -6.43 14.07 -15.69
CA MET A 169 -6.80 12.84 -16.40
C MET A 169 -7.00 11.67 -15.44
N GLY A 170 -6.26 11.67 -14.33
CA GLY A 170 -6.26 10.59 -13.38
C GLY A 170 -5.49 10.93 -12.10
N ILE A 171 -5.72 10.16 -11.06
CA ILE A 171 -4.97 10.27 -9.80
C ILE A 171 -4.44 8.90 -9.38
N ALA A 172 -3.31 8.92 -8.69
CA ALA A 172 -2.75 7.74 -8.07
C ALA A 172 -2.13 8.02 -6.70
N MET A 173 -1.89 6.96 -5.93
CA MET A 173 -1.12 7.00 -4.70
C MET A 173 -0.26 5.75 -4.57
N LEU A 174 1.05 5.96 -4.42
CA LEU A 174 1.96 4.94 -3.91
C LEU A 174 1.96 5.03 -2.39
N ALA A 175 1.81 3.90 -1.71
CA ALA A 175 1.81 3.80 -0.26
C ALA A 175 2.81 2.74 0.22
N SER A 176 3.22 2.83 1.48
CA SER A 176 3.93 1.75 2.15
C SER A 176 3.16 0.42 2.00
N PRO A 177 3.84 -0.66 1.60
CA PRO A 177 3.17 -1.90 1.26
C PRO A 177 2.59 -2.59 2.49
N VAL A 178 1.49 -3.32 2.30
CA VAL A 178 0.89 -4.15 3.35
C VAL A 178 1.88 -5.27 3.73
N MET A 179 2.10 -5.45 5.02
CA MET A 179 2.99 -6.48 5.55
C MET A 179 2.35 -7.87 5.44
N ARG A 180 3.18 -8.90 5.24
CA ARG A 180 2.77 -10.32 5.23
C ARG A 180 1.69 -10.65 4.19
N VAL A 181 1.98 -10.35 2.93
CA VAL A 181 1.15 -10.77 1.80
C VAL A 181 1.83 -11.96 1.14
N SER A 182 1.37 -13.18 1.45
CA SER A 182 2.01 -14.42 0.98
C SER A 182 2.12 -14.51 -0.54
N VAL A 183 1.12 -14.02 -1.28
CA VAL A 183 1.12 -13.99 -2.75
C VAL A 183 2.31 -13.20 -3.30
N ARG A 184 2.55 -12.00 -2.78
CA ARG A 184 3.70 -11.17 -3.17
C ARG A 184 5.00 -11.79 -2.66
N ASP A 185 5.03 -12.19 -1.39
CA ASP A 185 6.24 -12.66 -0.75
C ASP A 185 6.76 -13.95 -1.45
N ASN A 186 5.87 -14.86 -1.85
CA ASN A 186 6.20 -16.02 -2.71
C ASN A 186 6.68 -15.61 -4.10
N TRP A 187 5.98 -14.67 -4.75
CA TRP A 187 6.33 -14.25 -6.12
C TRP A 187 7.71 -13.58 -6.19
N ILE A 188 8.11 -12.85 -5.15
CA ILE A 188 9.46 -12.26 -5.05
C ILE A 188 10.52 -13.31 -4.70
N GLY A 189 10.16 -14.35 -3.93
CA GLY A 189 11.13 -15.33 -3.42
C GLY A 189 11.50 -15.12 -1.95
N TRP A 190 10.72 -14.34 -1.19
CA TRP A 190 10.95 -14.05 0.23
C TRP A 190 10.44 -15.15 1.18
N LEU A 191 9.89 -16.24 0.66
CA LEU A 191 9.45 -17.38 1.45
C LEU A 191 10.29 -18.60 1.09
N ARG A 192 10.55 -19.44 2.10
CA ARG A 192 11.41 -20.62 1.96
C ARG A 192 10.96 -21.54 0.85
N GLU A 193 9.65 -21.82 0.72
CA GLU A 193 9.15 -22.70 -0.35
C GLU A 193 9.49 -22.13 -1.74
N SER A 194 9.32 -20.83 -1.93
CA SER A 194 9.66 -20.16 -3.19
C SER A 194 11.17 -20.13 -3.47
N ALA A 195 12.00 -19.92 -2.44
CA ALA A 195 13.44 -19.92 -2.57
C ALA A 195 13.99 -21.31 -2.94
N GLU A 196 13.47 -22.35 -2.28
CA GLU A 196 13.81 -23.76 -2.55
C GLU A 196 13.41 -24.17 -3.98
N ALA A 197 12.22 -23.76 -4.43
CA ALA A 197 11.76 -24.00 -5.79
C ALA A 197 12.67 -23.33 -6.83
N ASN A 198 13.03 -22.05 -6.64
CA ASN A 198 13.90 -21.33 -7.57
C ASN A 198 15.29 -21.98 -7.70
N LEU A 199 15.85 -22.51 -6.61
CA LEU A 199 17.13 -23.23 -6.66
C LEU A 199 17.00 -24.60 -7.35
N ARG A 200 15.96 -25.38 -7.01
CA ARG A 200 15.70 -26.70 -7.62
C ARG A 200 15.45 -26.62 -9.11
N GLU A 201 14.72 -25.59 -9.55
CA GLU A 201 14.41 -25.35 -10.96
C GLU A 201 15.59 -24.74 -11.73
N GLY A 202 16.69 -24.40 -11.05
CA GLY A 202 17.85 -23.74 -11.66
C GLY A 202 17.61 -22.29 -12.04
N SER A 203 16.51 -21.68 -11.58
CA SER A 203 16.22 -20.25 -11.80
C SER A 203 17.18 -19.36 -11.02
N TRP A 204 17.68 -19.83 -9.87
CA TRP A 204 18.72 -19.17 -9.08
C TRP A 204 19.96 -20.06 -8.99
N GLU A 205 21.12 -19.44 -9.14
CA GLU A 205 22.41 -20.11 -8.92
C GLU A 205 22.71 -20.16 -7.42
N ALA A 206 23.09 -21.34 -6.91
CA ALA A 206 23.38 -21.55 -5.50
C ALA A 206 24.51 -20.63 -4.98
N GLY A 207 25.56 -20.40 -5.77
CA GLY A 207 26.67 -19.52 -5.39
C GLY A 207 26.22 -18.07 -5.16
N LEU A 208 25.53 -17.49 -6.14
CA LEU A 208 24.98 -16.14 -6.04
C LEU A 208 23.99 -15.99 -4.87
N PHE A 209 23.15 -17.00 -4.64
CA PHE A 209 22.19 -16.95 -3.54
C PHE A 209 22.86 -17.09 -2.16
N ALA A 210 23.89 -17.94 -2.03
CA ALA A 210 24.68 -18.06 -0.81
C ALA A 210 25.42 -16.76 -0.48
N GLN A 211 26.02 -16.11 -1.48
CA GLN A 211 26.61 -14.77 -1.32
C GLN A 211 25.57 -13.77 -0.84
N ALA A 212 24.42 -13.69 -1.51
CA ALA A 212 23.38 -12.72 -1.18
C ALA A 212 22.81 -12.93 0.25
N ILE A 213 22.56 -14.18 0.66
CA ILE A 213 22.12 -14.51 2.04
C ILE A 213 23.16 -14.05 3.05
N THR A 214 24.43 -14.29 2.79
CA THR A 214 25.53 -13.96 3.71
C THR A 214 25.70 -12.44 3.82
N GLU A 215 25.69 -11.72 2.71
CA GLU A 215 25.74 -10.26 2.69
C GLU A 215 24.53 -9.62 3.40
N ARG A 216 23.33 -10.17 3.19
CA ARG A 216 22.12 -9.71 3.90
C ARG A 216 22.24 -9.94 5.40
N LEU A 217 22.74 -11.10 5.81
CA LEU A 217 22.90 -11.47 7.21
C LEU A 217 23.85 -10.49 7.92
N GLU A 218 25.06 -10.30 7.38
CA GLU A 218 26.05 -9.38 7.96
C GLU A 218 25.53 -7.94 7.95
N SER A 219 24.91 -7.47 6.86
CA SER A 219 24.30 -6.14 6.79
C SER A 219 23.19 -5.94 7.83
N SER A 220 22.41 -6.99 8.13
CA SER A 220 21.39 -6.95 9.17
C SER A 220 22.00 -6.91 10.57
N ILE A 221 23.11 -7.64 10.83
CA ILE A 221 23.86 -7.57 12.09
C ILE A 221 24.41 -6.16 12.31
N ASP A 222 25.05 -5.56 11.29
CA ASP A 222 25.61 -4.19 11.33
C ASP A 222 24.56 -3.09 11.51
N SER A 223 23.30 -3.41 11.24
CA SER A 223 22.16 -2.51 11.44
C SER A 223 21.59 -2.54 12.86
N VAL A 224 22.15 -3.39 13.72
CA VAL A 224 21.79 -3.52 15.14
C VAL A 224 22.95 -3.00 15.99
N ARG A 225 22.67 -2.12 16.95
CA ARG A 225 23.62 -1.80 18.01
C ARG A 225 23.77 -3.03 18.88
N TRP A 226 24.96 -3.62 18.93
CA TRP A 226 25.23 -4.83 19.71
C TRP A 226 26.34 -4.66 20.76
N ASP A 227 27.01 -3.51 20.83
CA ASP A 227 28.16 -3.26 21.73
C ASP A 227 27.82 -3.38 23.23
N ASP A 228 26.55 -3.20 23.60
CA ASP A 228 26.02 -3.39 24.95
C ASP A 228 25.35 -4.77 25.17
N LEU A 229 25.33 -5.62 24.13
CA LEU A 229 24.64 -6.91 24.12
C LEU A 229 25.57 -8.11 23.94
N ALA A 230 26.64 -7.98 23.16
CA ALA A 230 27.57 -9.06 22.84
C ALA A 230 29.00 -8.52 22.61
N ARG A 231 29.99 -9.38 22.78
CA ARG A 231 31.40 -9.08 22.49
C ARG A 231 31.70 -9.29 20.99
N PRO A 232 32.73 -8.63 20.44
CA PRO A 232 33.08 -8.79 19.03
C PRO A 232 33.36 -10.24 18.61
N ASP A 233 34.03 -11.04 19.45
CA ASP A 233 34.30 -12.46 19.23
C ASP A 233 33.02 -13.31 19.20
N GLU A 234 32.04 -12.99 20.04
CA GLU A 234 30.73 -13.65 20.06
C GLU A 234 29.90 -13.33 18.81
N VAL A 235 30.10 -12.16 18.19
CA VAL A 235 29.38 -11.75 16.96
C VAL A 235 30.04 -12.34 15.71
N ASP A 236 31.36 -12.39 15.69
CA ASP A 236 32.13 -13.00 14.61
C ASP A 236 31.92 -14.53 14.58
N THR A 237 32.07 -15.17 15.74
CA THR A 237 32.01 -16.63 15.91
C THR A 237 30.98 -17.00 16.97
N PRO A 238 29.67 -16.91 16.67
CA PRO A 238 28.62 -17.21 17.65
C PRO A 238 28.58 -18.69 18.05
N VAL A 239 28.15 -18.90 19.29
CA VAL A 239 27.90 -20.21 19.92
C VAL A 239 26.54 -20.20 20.61
N ASP A 240 25.99 -21.39 20.92
CA ASP A 240 24.65 -21.54 21.50
C ASP A 240 24.45 -20.71 22.78
N ASN A 241 25.48 -20.61 23.63
CA ASN A 241 25.42 -19.82 24.86
C ASN A 241 25.21 -18.32 24.59
N THR A 242 25.84 -17.78 23.54
CA THR A 242 25.63 -16.37 23.12
C THR A 242 24.18 -16.14 22.70
N VAL A 243 23.62 -17.04 21.89
CA VAL A 243 22.22 -16.95 21.43
C VAL A 243 21.26 -17.01 22.62
N LEU A 244 21.44 -17.99 23.51
CA LEU A 244 20.60 -18.18 24.69
C LEU A 244 20.63 -16.94 25.62
N ARG A 245 21.80 -16.36 25.84
CA ARG A 245 21.97 -15.15 26.67
C ARG A 245 21.22 -13.95 26.07
N LEU A 246 21.23 -13.79 24.75
CA LEU A 246 20.49 -12.74 24.06
C LEU A 246 18.96 -12.96 24.13
N GLU A 247 18.49 -14.20 24.00
CA GLU A 247 17.07 -14.55 24.18
C GLU A 247 16.60 -14.22 25.61
N GLN A 248 17.41 -14.56 26.63
CA GLN A 248 17.16 -14.19 28.03
C GLN A 248 17.11 -12.67 28.23
N LYS A 249 18.02 -11.92 27.60
CA LYS A 249 18.03 -10.45 27.65
C LYS A 249 16.76 -9.87 27.03
N ALA A 250 16.30 -10.41 25.91
CA ALA A 250 15.06 -10.00 25.25
C ALA A 250 13.84 -10.25 26.16
N ALA A 251 13.74 -11.45 26.75
CA ALA A 251 12.67 -11.80 27.68
C ALA A 251 12.65 -10.89 28.92
N GLY A 252 13.81 -10.64 29.53
CA GLY A 252 13.94 -9.74 30.67
C GLY A 252 13.52 -8.29 30.36
N ALA A 253 13.91 -7.77 29.19
CA ALA A 253 13.48 -6.44 28.74
C ALA A 253 11.96 -6.37 28.46
N ALA A 254 11.35 -7.44 27.96
CA ALA A 254 9.90 -7.54 27.77
C ALA A 254 9.16 -7.47 29.11
N PHE A 255 9.60 -8.26 30.10
CA PHE A 255 9.02 -8.30 31.43
C PHE A 255 9.13 -6.95 32.15
N ALA A 256 10.33 -6.33 32.14
CA ALA A 256 10.53 -5.01 32.73
C ALA A 256 9.64 -3.94 32.09
N ARG A 257 9.42 -4.02 30.76
CA ARG A 257 8.55 -3.10 30.04
C ARG A 257 7.08 -3.25 30.43
N ASP A 258 6.62 -4.47 30.67
CA ASP A 258 5.25 -4.72 31.11
C ASP A 258 5.02 -4.16 32.53
N LEU A 259 5.98 -4.31 33.44
CA LEU A 259 5.94 -3.69 34.76
C LEU A 259 5.90 -2.17 34.68
N GLU A 260 6.73 -1.56 33.83
CA GLU A 260 6.76 -0.11 33.61
C GLU A 260 5.40 0.41 33.11
N LEU A 261 4.74 -0.32 32.19
CA LEU A 261 3.41 0.02 31.70
C LEU A 261 2.33 -0.06 32.77
N GLN A 262 2.39 -1.06 33.64
CA GLN A 262 1.46 -1.22 34.76
C GLN A 262 1.62 -0.09 35.77
N ALA A 263 2.86 0.24 36.17
CA ALA A 263 3.15 1.32 37.10
C ALA A 263 2.68 2.68 36.56
N HIS A 264 2.96 2.98 35.29
CA HIS A 264 2.49 4.21 34.63
C HIS A 264 0.96 4.31 34.64
N TYR A 265 0.27 3.20 34.34
CA TYR A 265 -1.20 3.18 34.35
C TYR A 265 -1.75 3.45 35.76
N GLN A 266 -1.25 2.75 36.78
CA GLN A 266 -1.71 2.89 38.17
C GLN A 266 -1.55 4.32 38.68
N ALA A 267 -0.41 4.96 38.44
CA ALA A 267 -0.16 6.34 38.86
C ALA A 267 -1.16 7.33 38.23
N ASN A 268 -1.43 7.21 36.93
CA ASN A 268 -2.35 8.11 36.23
C ASN A 268 -3.82 7.92 36.64
N VAL A 269 -4.23 6.69 36.99
CA VAL A 269 -5.59 6.42 37.49
C VAL A 269 -5.79 7.00 38.88
N GLN A 270 -4.80 6.91 39.76
CA GLN A 270 -4.85 7.47 41.12
C GLN A 270 -4.97 9.00 41.12
N GLU A 271 -4.42 9.68 40.11
CA GLU A 271 -4.55 11.13 39.92
C GLU A 271 -5.92 11.57 39.36
N GLY A 272 -6.87 10.65 39.14
CA GLY A 272 -8.20 10.97 38.57
C GLY A 272 -8.16 11.43 37.11
N GLY A 273 -7.02 11.27 36.43
CA GLY A 273 -6.78 11.71 35.07
C GLY A 273 -7.12 10.66 34.01
N ARG A 274 -7.36 11.12 32.76
CA ARG A 274 -7.37 10.21 31.59
C ARG A 274 -5.95 9.68 31.37
N VAL A 275 -5.74 8.36 31.52
CA VAL A 275 -4.43 7.73 31.32
C VAL A 275 -3.89 8.01 29.91
N ARG A 276 -2.83 8.83 29.84
CA ARG A 276 -2.15 9.14 28.58
C ARG A 276 -1.27 7.96 28.17
N PRO A 277 -1.19 7.61 26.87
CA PRO A 277 -0.31 6.54 26.41
C PRO A 277 1.15 6.85 26.75
N MET A 278 1.90 5.86 27.24
CA MET A 278 3.34 5.99 27.46
C MET A 278 4.06 5.97 26.11
N ARG A 279 4.56 7.12 25.68
CA ARG A 279 5.22 7.31 24.38
C ARG A 279 6.74 7.29 24.56
N GLY A 280 7.46 6.74 23.59
CA GLY A 280 8.93 6.76 23.57
C GLY A 280 9.50 8.17 23.37
N SER A 281 10.79 8.32 23.65
CA SER A 281 11.56 9.58 23.61
C SER A 281 11.63 10.20 22.21
N VAL A 282 11.76 9.39 21.15
CA VAL A 282 11.90 9.86 19.77
C VAL A 282 10.70 9.46 18.92
N LYS A 283 10.05 10.45 18.28
CA LYS A 283 8.93 10.23 17.33
C LYS A 283 9.26 10.63 15.90
N LEU A 284 10.10 11.66 15.75
CA LEU A 284 10.54 12.22 14.49
C LEU A 284 12.06 12.39 14.61
N ALA A 285 12.78 12.13 13.53
CA ALA A 285 14.20 12.42 13.47
C ALA A 285 14.41 13.95 13.44
N GLY A 286 15.14 14.46 14.43
CA GLY A 286 15.62 15.84 14.51
C GLY A 286 17.15 15.90 14.51
N PRO A 287 17.75 17.09 14.30
CA PRO A 287 19.21 17.27 14.25
C PRO A 287 19.92 16.74 15.51
N ASP A 288 19.32 16.95 16.68
CA ASP A 288 19.88 16.60 17.99
C ASP A 288 19.34 15.27 18.54
N SER A 289 18.90 14.36 17.66
CA SER A 289 18.37 13.07 18.12
C SER A 289 19.47 12.18 18.67
N ASP A 290 19.44 11.94 19.99
CA ASP A 290 20.33 10.96 20.63
C ASP A 290 19.83 9.53 20.36
N TRP A 291 20.31 8.96 19.26
CA TRP A 291 19.99 7.59 18.86
C TRP A 291 20.57 6.54 19.81
N ARG A 292 21.68 6.87 20.50
CA ARG A 292 22.35 5.96 21.43
C ARG A 292 21.45 5.75 22.65
N THR A 293 21.04 6.83 23.31
CA THR A 293 20.08 6.76 24.43
C THR A 293 18.73 6.20 23.96
N ALA A 294 18.25 6.58 22.77
CA ALA A 294 16.98 6.05 22.26
C ALA A 294 16.99 4.53 21.98
N SER A 295 18.18 3.93 21.80
CA SER A 295 18.35 2.48 21.64
C SER A 295 18.35 1.69 22.95
N GLU A 296 18.51 2.39 24.09
CA GLU A 296 18.55 1.83 25.44
C GLU A 296 17.15 1.71 26.07
N ASP A 297 16.13 2.29 25.43
CA ASP A 297 14.73 2.07 25.80
C ASP A 297 14.37 0.58 25.75
N LEU A 298 13.65 0.09 26.77
CA LEU A 298 13.33 -1.33 26.95
C LEU A 298 12.70 -1.99 25.71
N LEU A 299 11.88 -1.25 24.93
CA LEU A 299 11.32 -1.76 23.68
C LEU A 299 12.42 -2.08 22.66
N PHE A 300 13.43 -1.22 22.55
CA PHE A 300 14.52 -1.38 21.60
C PHE A 300 15.60 -2.33 22.11
N VAL A 301 15.89 -2.36 23.41
CA VAL A 301 16.73 -3.41 24.02
C VAL A 301 16.15 -4.79 23.71
N ARG A 302 14.84 -4.99 23.93
CA ARG A 302 14.16 -6.24 23.57
C ARG A 302 14.34 -6.59 22.09
N LYS A 303 14.01 -5.65 21.20
CA LYS A 303 14.06 -5.90 19.75
C LYS A 303 15.47 -6.15 19.23
N ARG A 304 16.46 -5.42 19.73
CA ARG A 304 17.87 -5.58 19.36
C ARG A 304 18.37 -6.95 19.80
N ALA A 305 18.13 -7.32 21.06
CA ALA A 305 18.53 -8.62 21.59
C ALA A 305 17.84 -9.79 20.85
N GLU A 306 16.52 -9.70 20.62
CA GLU A 306 15.74 -10.71 19.90
C GLU A 306 16.22 -10.87 18.44
N LEU A 307 16.42 -9.75 17.73
CA LEU A 307 16.90 -9.80 16.34
C LEU A 307 18.34 -10.33 16.28
N LEU A 308 19.23 -9.85 17.14
CA LEU A 308 20.62 -10.30 17.16
C LEU A 308 20.73 -11.79 17.48
N ALA A 309 19.93 -12.31 18.43
CA ALA A 309 19.88 -13.75 18.72
C ALA A 309 19.53 -14.57 17.48
N HIS A 310 18.49 -14.16 16.73
CA HIS A 310 18.09 -14.82 15.49
C HIS A 310 19.19 -14.76 14.41
N LEU A 311 19.82 -13.61 14.22
CA LEU A 311 20.86 -13.44 13.21
C LEU A 311 22.11 -14.29 13.54
N LEU A 312 22.56 -14.27 14.80
CA LEU A 312 23.71 -15.05 15.23
C LEU A 312 23.44 -16.56 15.20
N PHE A 313 22.21 -16.99 15.49
CA PHE A 313 21.78 -18.37 15.25
C PHE A 313 21.90 -18.74 13.77
N ALA A 314 21.40 -17.90 12.86
CA ALA A 314 21.50 -18.18 11.42
C ALA A 314 22.95 -18.22 10.94
N LYS A 315 23.81 -17.30 11.42
CA LYS A 315 25.26 -17.26 11.13
C LYS A 315 25.96 -18.55 11.55
N GLN A 316 25.69 -19.02 12.77
CA GLN A 316 26.23 -20.29 13.28
C GLN A 316 25.82 -21.48 12.41
N VAL A 317 24.54 -21.55 12.03
CA VAL A 317 24.00 -22.65 11.20
C VAL A 317 24.59 -22.64 9.79
N PHE A 318 24.73 -21.47 9.15
CA PHE A 318 25.33 -21.38 7.82
C PHE A 318 26.82 -21.72 7.80
N ARG A 319 27.57 -21.33 8.85
CA ARG A 319 28.97 -21.74 9.01
C ARG A 319 29.09 -23.25 9.17
N ALA A 320 28.22 -23.86 9.97
CA ALA A 320 28.23 -25.31 10.19
C ALA A 320 27.89 -26.12 8.93
N ALA A 321 27.11 -25.53 8.01
CA ALA A 321 26.77 -26.12 6.72
C ALA A 321 27.79 -25.83 5.60
N ASP A 322 28.89 -25.11 5.90
CA ASP A 322 29.87 -24.64 4.90
C ASP A 322 29.23 -23.91 3.69
N LEU A 323 28.29 -22.99 3.97
CA LEU A 323 27.50 -22.32 2.94
C LEU A 323 28.36 -21.56 1.90
N GLN A 324 29.52 -21.06 2.30
CA GLN A 324 30.43 -20.32 1.41
C GLN A 324 31.37 -21.27 0.64
N GLY A 325 31.79 -22.39 1.22
CA GLY A 325 32.70 -23.34 0.58
C GLY A 325 31.99 -24.24 -0.43
N ASN A 326 30.82 -24.78 -0.08
CA ASN A 326 30.02 -25.63 -0.97
C ASN A 326 28.53 -25.27 -0.93
N PRO A 327 28.11 -24.16 -1.60
CA PRO A 327 26.75 -23.65 -1.55
C PRO A 327 25.66 -24.67 -1.92
N ALA A 328 25.90 -25.50 -2.94
CA ALA A 328 24.89 -26.46 -3.41
C ALA A 328 24.59 -27.53 -2.36
N ALA A 329 25.62 -28.20 -1.84
CA ALA A 329 25.47 -29.20 -0.79
C ALA A 329 24.94 -28.59 0.51
N ALA A 330 25.40 -27.38 0.86
CA ALA A 330 24.92 -26.65 2.03
C ALA A 330 23.41 -26.40 1.97
N PHE A 331 22.89 -25.94 0.83
CA PHE A 331 21.46 -25.71 0.68
C PHE A 331 20.63 -27.00 0.77
N GLU A 332 21.09 -28.13 0.20
CA GLU A 332 20.41 -29.42 0.35
C GLU A 332 20.26 -29.82 1.84
N GLN A 333 21.33 -29.64 2.63
CA GLN A 333 21.30 -29.86 4.07
C GLN A 333 20.37 -28.86 4.79
N LEU A 334 20.46 -27.58 4.45
CA LEU A 334 19.68 -26.53 5.12
C LEU A 334 18.18 -26.65 4.86
N PHE A 335 17.75 -27.00 3.65
CA PHE A 335 16.33 -27.20 3.34
C PHE A 335 15.77 -28.50 3.91
N SER A 336 16.60 -29.52 4.16
CA SER A 336 16.15 -30.79 4.74
C SER A 336 16.03 -30.75 6.27
N ALA A 337 16.90 -30.01 6.97
CA ALA A 337 16.90 -29.92 8.43
C ALA A 337 16.04 -28.77 8.97
N LYS A 338 15.22 -29.01 10.00
CA LYS A 338 14.39 -27.96 10.66
C LYS A 338 15.21 -26.76 11.14
N THR A 339 16.42 -26.99 11.63
CA THR A 339 17.35 -25.94 12.07
C THR A 339 17.83 -25.07 10.91
N GLY A 340 18.17 -25.69 9.77
CA GLY A 340 18.52 -25.00 8.53
C GLY A 340 17.36 -24.20 7.95
N GLN A 341 16.16 -24.79 7.93
CA GLN A 341 14.93 -24.11 7.49
C GLN A 341 14.68 -22.84 8.30
N ARG A 342 14.80 -22.92 9.63
CA ARG A 342 14.70 -21.74 10.52
C ARG A 342 15.75 -20.68 10.20
N ALA A 343 17.01 -21.07 9.96
CA ALA A 343 18.08 -20.13 9.62
C ALA A 343 17.80 -19.39 8.29
N ILE A 344 17.32 -20.11 7.27
CA ILE A 344 16.89 -19.53 5.99
C ILE A 344 15.72 -18.55 6.21
N ASP A 345 14.69 -18.95 6.94
CA ASP A 345 13.50 -18.12 7.19
C ASP A 345 13.84 -16.79 7.92
N ILE A 346 14.84 -16.81 8.80
CA ILE A 346 15.37 -15.62 9.48
C ILE A 346 15.92 -14.62 8.45
N VAL A 347 16.82 -15.06 7.56
CA VAL A 347 17.46 -14.16 6.59
C VAL A 347 16.49 -13.73 5.48
N LEU A 348 15.61 -14.61 5.01
CA LEU A 348 14.54 -14.25 4.08
C LEU A 348 13.59 -13.19 4.67
N THR A 349 13.34 -13.25 5.98
CA THR A 349 12.59 -12.20 6.69
C THR A 349 13.31 -10.85 6.66
N GLU A 350 14.64 -10.83 6.74
CA GLU A 350 15.43 -9.60 6.62
C GLU A 350 15.41 -9.02 5.20
N PHE A 351 15.50 -9.86 4.16
CA PHE A 351 15.28 -9.42 2.77
C PHE A 351 13.92 -8.76 2.60
N ARG A 352 12.86 -9.39 3.10
CA ARG A 352 11.50 -8.85 3.06
C ARG A 352 11.40 -7.51 3.79
N LYS A 353 11.96 -7.39 5.00
CA LYS A 353 11.98 -6.12 5.74
C LYS A 353 12.69 -5.02 4.95
N ALA A 354 13.85 -5.34 4.37
CA ALA A 354 14.62 -4.39 3.56
C ALA A 354 13.81 -3.93 2.34
N GLY A 355 13.23 -4.86 1.57
CA GLY A 355 12.42 -4.56 0.40
C GLY A 355 11.18 -3.72 0.72
N LEU A 356 10.36 -4.15 1.70
CA LEU A 356 9.11 -3.46 2.08
C LEU A 356 9.33 -2.09 2.71
N SER A 357 10.51 -1.83 3.26
CA SER A 357 10.81 -0.54 3.87
C SER A 357 10.90 0.60 2.84
N SER A 358 11.27 0.29 1.60
CA SER A 358 11.70 1.33 0.67
C SER A 358 11.78 1.01 -0.82
N ARG A 359 11.86 -0.28 -1.20
CA ARG A 359 12.05 -0.70 -2.60
C ARG A 359 10.79 -1.28 -3.22
N VAL A 360 9.78 -1.57 -2.42
CA VAL A 360 8.45 -2.00 -2.87
C VAL A 360 7.40 -1.01 -2.38
N ALA A 361 6.45 -0.64 -3.24
CA ALA A 361 5.31 0.19 -2.88
C ALA A 361 4.00 -0.41 -3.37
N ASP A 362 2.94 -0.25 -2.57
CA ASP A 362 1.60 -0.58 -3.00
C ASP A 362 0.96 0.61 -3.73
N VAL A 363 0.38 0.35 -4.90
CA VAL A 363 -0.54 1.28 -5.55
C VAL A 363 -1.87 1.18 -4.83
N SER A 364 -2.08 2.07 -3.87
CA SER A 364 -3.29 2.06 -3.06
C SER A 364 -4.47 2.73 -3.76
N ILE A 365 -4.20 3.70 -4.65
CA ILE A 365 -5.20 4.47 -5.40
C ILE A 365 -4.67 4.58 -6.81
N CYS A 366 -5.50 4.29 -7.80
CA CYS A 366 -5.15 4.40 -9.21
C CYS A 366 -6.42 4.43 -10.05
N GLY A 367 -6.61 5.46 -10.87
CA GLY A 367 -7.82 5.56 -11.66
C GLY A 367 -7.90 6.85 -12.45
N ALA A 368 -8.75 6.80 -13.47
CA ALA A 368 -9.05 7.95 -14.31
C ALA A 368 -10.13 8.84 -13.70
N ILE A 369 -10.14 10.09 -14.14
CA ILE A 369 -11.14 11.10 -13.84
C ILE A 369 -11.94 11.40 -15.11
N ALA A 370 -13.22 11.72 -14.96
CA ALA A 370 -14.07 12.12 -16.07
C ALA A 370 -13.54 13.40 -16.76
N PRO A 371 -13.56 13.49 -18.11
CA PRO A 371 -14.11 12.52 -19.07
C PRO A 371 -13.13 11.41 -19.52
N TYR A 372 -11.88 11.43 -19.06
CA TYR A 372 -10.81 10.52 -19.51
C TYR A 372 -11.00 9.05 -19.11
N ASN A 373 -11.93 8.75 -18.19
CA ASN A 373 -12.29 7.38 -17.82
C ASN A 373 -12.83 6.56 -19.00
N GLU A 374 -13.47 7.22 -19.98
CA GLU A 374 -13.96 6.56 -21.21
C GLU A 374 -12.83 6.16 -22.17
N LEU A 375 -11.68 6.81 -22.05
CA LEU A 375 -10.51 6.65 -22.93
C LEU A 375 -9.49 5.63 -22.43
N LEU A 376 -9.88 4.75 -21.48
CA LEU A 376 -8.96 3.82 -20.82
C LEU A 376 -7.79 4.51 -20.10
N CYS A 377 -7.96 5.76 -19.66
CA CYS A 377 -6.92 6.49 -18.96
C CYS A 377 -6.54 5.82 -17.61
N GLY A 378 -7.36 4.94 -17.05
CA GLY A 378 -6.98 4.15 -15.88
C GLY A 378 -5.76 3.26 -16.15
N LYS A 379 -5.61 2.78 -17.39
CA LYS A 379 -4.43 2.05 -17.86
C LYS A 379 -3.21 2.95 -17.97
N LEU A 380 -3.40 4.15 -18.53
CA LEU A 380 -2.34 5.16 -18.61
C LEU A 380 -1.80 5.50 -17.22
N VAL A 381 -2.68 5.79 -16.26
CA VAL A 381 -2.28 6.10 -14.87
C VAL A 381 -1.42 4.98 -14.28
N ALA A 382 -1.84 3.72 -14.43
CA ALA A 382 -1.10 2.57 -13.93
C ALA A 382 0.28 2.39 -14.62
N LEU A 383 0.37 2.67 -15.92
CA LEU A 383 1.63 2.61 -16.67
C LEU A 383 2.57 3.75 -16.27
N LEU A 384 2.06 4.98 -16.12
CA LEU A 384 2.86 6.15 -15.75
C LEU A 384 3.45 6.06 -14.34
N LEU A 385 2.87 5.26 -13.45
CA LEU A 385 3.49 4.96 -12.15
C LEU A 385 4.83 4.22 -12.27
N ALA A 386 5.08 3.55 -13.40
CA ALA A 386 6.35 2.89 -13.71
C ALA A 386 7.37 3.80 -14.42
N SER A 387 7.04 5.08 -14.61
CA SER A 387 7.92 6.04 -15.29
C SER A 387 9.14 6.44 -14.46
N LYS A 388 10.19 6.88 -15.16
CA LYS A 388 11.36 7.51 -14.56
C LYS A 388 11.00 8.67 -13.65
N GLU A 389 10.10 9.54 -14.08
CA GLU A 389 9.70 10.74 -13.36
C GLU A 389 9.08 10.40 -12.00
N VAL A 390 8.24 9.36 -11.91
CA VAL A 390 7.67 8.90 -10.63
C VAL A 390 8.75 8.32 -9.72
N ARG A 391 9.67 7.52 -10.29
CA ARG A 391 10.76 6.90 -9.52
C ARG A 391 11.74 7.95 -8.97
N ASP A 392 12.14 8.91 -9.80
CA ASP A 392 13.07 9.97 -9.41
C ASP A 392 12.44 10.88 -8.34
N GLN A 393 11.14 11.19 -8.45
CA GLN A 393 10.39 11.91 -7.41
C GLN A 393 10.23 11.10 -6.11
N TYR A 394 10.09 9.77 -6.19
CA TYR A 394 10.08 8.90 -5.01
C TYR A 394 11.45 8.92 -4.31
N ALA A 395 12.52 8.78 -5.09
CA ALA A 395 13.89 8.83 -4.59
C ALA A 395 14.22 10.18 -3.93
N GLU A 396 13.87 11.30 -4.58
CA GLU A 396 14.07 12.64 -4.02
C GLU A 396 13.31 12.84 -2.70
N ARG A 397 12.06 12.37 -2.63
CA ARG A 397 11.22 12.54 -1.44
C ARG A 397 11.71 11.72 -0.25
N TYR A 398 12.23 10.51 -0.48
CA TYR A 398 12.50 9.54 0.58
C TYR A 398 13.97 9.18 0.80
N GLY A 399 14.87 9.46 -0.15
CA GLY A 399 16.27 9.00 -0.13
C GLY A 399 17.10 9.59 1.02
N GLY A 400 16.82 10.83 1.43
CA GLY A 400 17.49 11.48 2.57
C GLY A 400 16.80 11.28 3.92
N GLN A 401 15.69 10.56 3.99
CA GLN A 401 14.91 10.47 5.24
C GLN A 401 15.52 9.47 6.23
N VAL A 402 15.87 9.98 7.41
CA VAL A 402 16.31 9.17 8.54
C VAL A 402 15.15 8.32 9.07
N SER A 403 15.33 7.00 9.09
CA SER A 403 14.36 6.05 9.59
C SER A 403 14.44 5.97 11.11
N VAL A 404 13.42 6.47 11.81
CA VAL A 404 13.37 6.50 13.29
C VAL A 404 13.58 5.10 13.89
N ILE A 405 12.81 4.09 13.44
CA ILE A 405 12.92 2.72 13.98
C ILE A 405 14.30 2.13 13.69
N ALA A 406 14.80 2.24 12.45
CA ALA A 406 16.09 1.66 12.12
C ALA A 406 17.24 2.36 12.88
N SER A 407 17.11 3.66 13.12
CA SER A 407 18.12 4.42 13.86
C SER A 407 18.15 4.05 15.34
N GLN A 408 16.98 3.82 15.96
CA GLN A 408 16.89 3.29 17.32
C GLN A 408 17.38 1.84 17.44
N MET A 409 17.23 1.02 16.39
CA MET A 409 17.83 -0.32 16.35
C MET A 409 19.36 -0.26 16.24
N ALA A 410 19.90 0.69 15.45
CA ALA A 410 21.32 0.81 15.17
C ALA A 410 22.08 1.69 16.19
N GLY A 411 21.39 2.43 17.05
CA GLY A 411 22.02 3.40 17.96
C GLY A 411 22.65 4.60 17.25
N ARG A 412 22.38 4.78 15.95
CA ARG A 412 22.93 5.83 15.07
C ARG A 412 21.92 6.16 13.97
N ALA A 413 22.07 7.31 13.31
CA ALA A 413 21.19 7.66 12.21
C ALA A 413 21.30 6.64 11.05
N ILE A 414 20.15 6.13 10.59
CA ILE A 414 20.04 5.22 9.45
C ILE A 414 19.07 5.77 8.43
N SER A 415 19.58 6.05 7.23
CA SER A 415 18.76 6.30 6.05
C SER A 415 18.63 5.00 5.26
N LYS A 416 17.43 4.75 4.72
CA LYS A 416 17.19 3.60 3.84
C LYS A 416 17.29 4.06 2.39
N PRO A 417 17.72 3.20 1.46
CA PRO A 417 17.70 3.55 0.04
C PRO A 417 16.26 3.91 -0.37
N ALA A 418 16.10 4.67 -1.45
CA ALA A 418 14.77 5.01 -1.99
C ALA A 418 14.68 4.65 -3.47
N ASP A 419 15.23 3.47 -3.81
CA ASP A 419 15.25 2.94 -5.17
C ASP A 419 14.09 1.96 -5.37
N LEU A 420 12.98 2.49 -5.86
CA LEU A 420 11.77 1.70 -6.09
C LEU A 420 12.00 0.67 -7.20
N ARG A 421 11.75 -0.61 -6.90
CA ARG A 421 11.96 -1.76 -7.80
C ARG A 421 10.66 -2.42 -8.25
N VAL A 422 9.67 -2.48 -7.36
CA VAL A 422 8.41 -3.19 -7.63
C VAL A 422 7.23 -2.37 -7.14
N LEU A 423 6.19 -2.31 -7.97
CA LEU A 423 4.86 -1.85 -7.59
C LEU A 423 3.93 -3.05 -7.44
N THR A 424 3.14 -3.07 -6.38
CA THR A 424 2.11 -4.09 -6.15
C THR A 424 0.74 -3.46 -5.96
N THR A 425 -0.33 -4.19 -6.26
CA THR A 425 -1.70 -3.72 -6.02
C THR A 425 -2.65 -4.89 -5.84
N THR A 426 -3.74 -4.65 -5.10
CA THR A 426 -4.90 -5.54 -5.12
C THR A 426 -6.00 -4.92 -5.99
N SER A 427 -6.74 -5.73 -6.71
CA SER A 427 -7.93 -5.26 -7.43
C SER A 427 -9.05 -4.89 -6.46
N LEU A 428 -9.96 -4.02 -6.89
CA LEU A 428 -11.17 -3.71 -6.12
C LEU A 428 -12.10 -4.94 -6.01
N TYR A 429 -12.16 -5.73 -7.09
CA TYR A 429 -13.03 -6.90 -7.22
C TYR A 429 -12.21 -8.18 -7.42
N GLY A 430 -12.67 -9.30 -6.87
CA GLY A 430 -12.07 -10.63 -7.08
C GLY A 430 -12.31 -11.25 -8.45
N VAL A 431 -13.06 -10.56 -9.32
CA VAL A 431 -13.51 -11.04 -10.64
C VAL A 431 -13.13 -10.04 -11.74
N GLY A 432 -11.90 -10.18 -12.24
CA GLY A 432 -11.33 -9.35 -13.31
C GLY A 432 -11.03 -7.90 -12.90
N SER A 433 -9.97 -7.32 -13.49
CA SER A 433 -9.65 -5.89 -13.38
C SER A 433 -9.49 -5.28 -14.76
N SER A 434 -10.42 -4.43 -15.20
CA SER A 434 -10.30 -3.76 -16.50
C SER A 434 -9.03 -2.91 -16.62
N GLN A 435 -8.54 -2.40 -15.49
CA GLN A 435 -7.37 -1.54 -15.40
C GLN A 435 -6.06 -2.31 -15.59
N TYR A 436 -5.86 -3.41 -14.86
CA TYR A 436 -4.58 -4.15 -14.88
C TYR A 436 -4.57 -5.32 -15.86
N ASN A 437 -5.73 -5.70 -16.42
CA ASN A 437 -5.81 -6.78 -17.40
C ASN A 437 -5.15 -6.40 -18.74
N ARG A 438 -4.27 -7.30 -19.22
CA ARG A 438 -3.53 -7.18 -20.50
C ARG A 438 -2.75 -5.86 -20.60
N LEU A 439 -2.23 -5.37 -19.48
CA LEU A 439 -1.53 -4.10 -19.40
C LEU A 439 -0.02 -4.32 -19.60
N THR A 440 0.39 -4.44 -20.88
CA THR A 440 1.76 -4.85 -21.27
C THR A 440 2.30 -4.03 -22.45
N LEU A 441 3.16 -3.04 -22.22
CA LEU A 441 3.87 -2.38 -23.31
C LEU A 441 5.19 -3.11 -23.58
N LYS A 442 5.39 -3.60 -24.80
CA LYS A 442 6.63 -4.31 -25.17
C LYS A 442 7.61 -3.35 -25.82
N SER A 443 8.87 -3.46 -25.43
CA SER A 443 9.99 -2.76 -26.08
C SER A 443 10.15 -3.17 -27.55
N SER A 444 9.82 -4.42 -27.90
CA SER A 444 9.82 -4.91 -29.30
C SER A 444 8.86 -4.16 -30.22
N ASP A 445 7.73 -3.70 -29.67
CA ASP A 445 6.66 -3.03 -30.43
C ASP A 445 6.84 -1.49 -30.40
N HIS A 446 7.71 -1.02 -29.50
CA HIS A 446 7.93 0.39 -29.18
C HIS A 446 9.41 0.64 -28.91
N SER A 447 10.19 0.90 -29.96
CA SER A 447 11.67 1.04 -29.90
C SER A 447 12.20 2.14 -28.98
N TYR A 448 11.33 3.06 -28.54
CA TYR A 448 11.63 4.13 -27.58
C TYR A 448 11.36 3.74 -26.12
N LEU A 449 11.00 2.49 -25.85
CA LEU A 449 10.94 1.91 -24.50
C LEU A 449 12.21 1.10 -24.25
N ASP A 450 12.91 1.39 -23.16
CA ASP A 450 14.13 0.68 -22.76
C ASP A 450 13.87 -0.78 -22.34
N HIS A 451 12.68 -1.06 -21.80
CA HIS A 451 12.28 -2.39 -21.35
C HIS A 451 10.76 -2.55 -21.40
N ASP A 452 10.29 -3.79 -21.29
CA ASP A 452 8.87 -4.11 -21.22
C ASP A 452 8.24 -3.57 -19.93
N ILE A 453 7.11 -2.86 -20.04
CA ILE A 453 6.31 -2.43 -18.89
C ILE A 453 5.09 -3.33 -18.79
N ARG A 454 5.00 -4.13 -17.72
CA ARG A 454 3.96 -5.15 -17.59
C ARG A 454 3.38 -5.21 -16.19
N TRP A 455 2.05 -5.13 -16.11
CA TRP A 455 1.30 -5.50 -14.92
C TRP A 455 0.79 -6.94 -15.06
N ASN A 456 1.32 -7.84 -14.23
CA ASN A 456 0.93 -9.25 -14.21
C ASN A 456 0.03 -9.54 -13.02
N SER A 457 -0.98 -10.40 -13.21
CA SER A 457 -1.63 -11.07 -12.09
C SER A 457 -0.63 -12.05 -11.48
N ILE A 458 -0.44 -11.99 -10.18
CA ILE A 458 0.49 -12.86 -9.45
C ILE A 458 -0.29 -13.69 -8.42
N GLY A 459 0.11 -14.96 -8.28
CA GLY A 459 -0.57 -15.96 -7.45
C GLY A 459 -1.84 -16.53 -8.08
N GLN A 460 -2.12 -17.80 -7.75
CA GLN A 460 -3.37 -18.50 -8.11
C GLN A 460 -4.46 -18.35 -7.05
N SER A 461 -4.07 -18.03 -5.80
CA SER A 461 -4.98 -17.87 -4.67
C SER A 461 -5.45 -16.41 -4.53
N LYS A 462 -6.75 -16.24 -4.26
CA LYS A 462 -7.35 -14.93 -4.01
C LYS A 462 -7.02 -14.49 -2.57
N THR A 463 -6.77 -13.20 -2.34
CA THR A 463 -6.33 -12.72 -1.01
C THR A 463 -7.39 -12.93 0.08
N GLY A 464 -7.03 -13.52 1.22
CA GLY A 464 -7.82 -13.49 2.47
C GLY A 464 -7.44 -12.25 3.29
N GLY A 465 -8.16 -11.14 3.11
CA GLY A 465 -7.81 -9.88 3.75
C GLY A 465 -8.38 -9.77 5.17
N PHE A 466 -7.54 -9.33 6.11
CA PHE A 466 -7.96 -8.84 7.42
C PHE A 466 -8.02 -7.32 7.40
N GLY A 467 -9.08 -6.74 7.93
CA GLY A 467 -9.21 -5.28 7.95
C GLY A 467 -10.37 -4.79 8.79
N THR A 468 -10.40 -3.48 9.03
CA THR A 468 -11.42 -2.80 9.84
C THR A 468 -12.28 -1.85 9.01
N LEU A 469 -12.21 -1.97 7.67
CA LEU A 469 -12.90 -1.08 6.74
C LEU A 469 -14.41 -1.18 6.89
N HIS A 470 -14.89 -2.40 7.16
CA HIS A 470 -16.31 -2.68 7.36
C HIS A 470 -16.84 -2.27 8.73
N LEU A 471 -16.04 -1.62 9.58
CA LEU A 471 -16.46 -1.12 10.89
C LEU A 471 -16.44 0.41 10.86
N GLY A 472 -17.58 1.02 11.22
CA GLY A 472 -17.76 2.45 11.37
C GLY A 472 -16.89 3.04 12.48
N SER A 473 -16.85 4.37 12.57
CA SER A 473 -16.15 5.09 13.64
C SER A 473 -16.69 4.71 15.01
N ASP A 474 -18.01 4.60 15.12
CA ASP A 474 -18.72 4.50 16.40
C ASP A 474 -18.57 3.08 16.96
N THR A 475 -18.74 2.05 16.11
CA THR A 475 -18.43 0.66 16.46
C THR A 475 -16.97 0.50 16.90
N ALA A 476 -16.02 1.08 16.17
CA ALA A 476 -14.61 1.02 16.55
C ALA A 476 -14.33 1.76 17.87
N HIS A 477 -15.07 2.83 18.17
CA HIS A 477 -14.97 3.54 19.44
C HIS A 477 -15.53 2.72 20.61
N ALA A 478 -16.69 2.10 20.44
CA ALA A 478 -17.32 1.25 21.46
C ALA A 478 -16.44 0.04 21.81
N LEU A 479 -15.90 -0.67 20.80
CA LEU A 479 -14.98 -1.80 21.02
C LEU A 479 -13.72 -1.37 21.79
N ARG A 480 -13.24 -0.15 21.53
CA ARG A 480 -12.10 0.41 22.28
C ARG A 480 -12.44 0.66 23.75
N GLN A 481 -13.63 1.19 24.04
CA GLN A 481 -14.05 1.40 25.43
C GLN A 481 -14.20 0.07 26.17
N MET A 482 -14.73 -0.96 25.51
CA MET A 482 -14.84 -2.31 26.07
C MET A 482 -13.48 -2.95 26.38
N ALA A 483 -12.51 -2.84 25.46
CA ALA A 483 -11.15 -3.31 25.73
C ALA A 483 -10.49 -2.61 26.94
N GLN A 484 -10.87 -1.36 27.20
CA GLN A 484 -10.33 -0.58 28.32
C GLN A 484 -10.95 -0.95 29.67
N SER A 485 -12.19 -1.42 29.72
CA SER A 485 -12.85 -1.80 30.97
C SER A 485 -12.37 -3.16 31.51
N LEU A 486 -11.98 -4.08 30.63
CA LEU A 486 -11.56 -5.45 30.99
C LEU A 486 -10.09 -5.60 31.34
N HIS A 487 -9.22 -4.70 30.89
CA HIS A 487 -7.78 -4.79 31.14
C HIS A 487 -7.34 -3.72 32.15
N THR A 488 -6.70 -4.15 33.25
CA THR A 488 -6.14 -3.30 34.33
C THR A 488 -4.97 -2.42 33.87
N SER A 489 -4.60 -2.47 32.58
CA SER A 489 -3.60 -1.58 31.98
C SER A 489 -3.84 -1.46 30.48
N ARG A 490 -3.50 -0.29 29.91
CA ARG A 490 -3.56 -0.07 28.47
C ARG A 490 -2.35 -0.72 27.79
N ARG A 491 -2.55 -1.91 27.22
CA ARG A 491 -1.50 -2.65 26.47
C ARG A 491 -1.15 -2.03 25.12
N VAL A 492 -2.09 -1.35 24.45
CA VAL A 492 -1.87 -0.68 23.15
C VAL A 492 -1.65 0.82 23.32
N ASN A 493 -0.39 1.28 23.22
CA ASN A 493 0.00 2.67 23.51
C ASN A 493 0.17 3.58 22.28
N ASN A 494 -0.23 3.12 21.08
CA ASN A 494 -0.06 3.84 19.81
C ASN A 494 1.40 4.34 19.61
N ARG A 495 2.38 3.72 20.27
CA ARG A 495 3.79 4.10 20.18
C ARG A 495 4.34 3.59 18.86
N PHE A 496 5.12 4.45 18.20
CA PHE A 496 5.73 4.10 16.92
C PHE A 496 6.67 2.91 17.10
N GLY A 497 6.52 1.89 16.23
CA GLY A 497 7.30 0.66 16.30
C GLY A 497 6.72 -0.47 17.15
N GLU A 498 5.59 -0.32 17.85
CA GLU A 498 5.00 -1.40 18.69
C GLU A 498 4.34 -2.55 17.90
N GLY A 499 4.29 -2.49 16.57
CA GLY A 499 3.68 -3.53 15.72
C GLY A 499 2.63 -2.97 14.77
N THR A 500 1.72 -3.85 14.32
CA THR A 500 0.67 -3.52 13.34
C THR A 500 -0.34 -2.50 13.88
N SER A 501 -1.22 -2.02 12.98
CA SER A 501 -2.23 -0.97 13.21
C SER A 501 -2.80 -0.98 14.64
N PRO A 502 -2.57 0.08 15.44
CA PRO A 502 -3.10 0.16 16.80
C PRO A 502 -4.63 0.06 16.84
N ARG A 503 -5.31 0.53 15.80
CA ARG A 503 -6.76 0.38 15.64
C ARG A 503 -7.17 -1.08 15.49
N LEU A 504 -6.46 -1.85 14.66
CA LEU A 504 -6.74 -3.28 14.47
C LEU A 504 -6.53 -4.06 15.78
N ARG A 505 -5.43 -3.77 16.51
CA ARG A 505 -5.15 -4.39 17.81
C ARG A 505 -6.23 -4.08 18.85
N GLN A 506 -6.65 -2.82 18.95
CA GLN A 506 -7.72 -2.39 19.87
C GLN A 506 -9.08 -3.01 19.53
N ILE A 507 -9.41 -3.12 18.24
CA ILE A 507 -10.64 -3.78 17.80
C ILE A 507 -10.59 -5.27 18.10
N ARG A 508 -9.44 -5.93 17.87
CA ARG A 508 -9.23 -7.34 18.23
C ARG A 508 -9.46 -7.56 19.72
N GLU A 509 -8.78 -6.78 20.57
CA GLU A 509 -8.98 -6.82 22.03
C GLU A 509 -10.45 -6.60 22.43
N GLY A 510 -11.12 -5.63 21.80
CA GLY A 510 -12.53 -5.34 22.08
C GLY A 510 -13.50 -6.44 21.64
N LEU A 511 -13.20 -7.15 20.55
CA LEU A 511 -14.00 -8.30 20.08
C LEU A 511 -13.78 -9.52 20.98
N ASP A 512 -12.52 -9.81 21.31
CA ASP A 512 -12.15 -10.92 22.20
C ASP A 512 -12.77 -10.71 23.59
N ALA A 513 -12.81 -9.46 24.07
CA ALA A 513 -13.51 -9.03 25.28
C ALA A 513 -15.02 -9.30 25.28
N LEU A 514 -15.66 -9.32 24.11
CA LEU A 514 -17.08 -9.64 23.94
C LEU A 514 -17.31 -11.15 23.75
N GLY A 515 -16.26 -11.97 23.80
CA GLY A 515 -16.33 -13.40 23.46
C GLY A 515 -16.53 -13.66 21.96
N ILE A 516 -16.38 -12.63 21.11
CA ILE A 516 -16.50 -12.77 19.66
C ILE A 516 -15.12 -13.12 19.10
N SER A 517 -15.04 -14.23 18.36
CA SER A 517 -13.82 -14.57 17.61
C SER A 517 -13.46 -13.43 16.67
N SER A 518 -12.40 -12.69 16.99
CA SER A 518 -12.02 -11.49 16.25
C SER A 518 -11.77 -11.75 14.76
N ASP A 519 -11.27 -12.93 14.41
CA ASP A 519 -11.05 -13.33 13.02
C ASP A 519 -12.36 -13.50 12.24
N SER A 520 -13.47 -13.88 12.88
CA SER A 520 -14.80 -14.01 12.23
C SER A 520 -15.35 -12.68 11.72
N VAL A 521 -14.96 -11.56 12.35
CA VAL A 521 -15.36 -10.21 11.96
C VAL A 521 -14.29 -9.56 11.09
N LEU A 522 -13.02 -9.63 11.51
CA LEU A 522 -11.92 -8.94 10.84
C LEU A 522 -11.58 -9.54 9.46
N HIS A 523 -11.87 -10.83 9.25
CA HIS A 523 -11.65 -11.49 7.97
C HIS A 523 -12.80 -11.18 7.00
N HIS A 524 -12.63 -10.13 6.19
CA HIS A 524 -13.70 -9.65 5.32
C HIS A 524 -13.97 -10.54 4.10
N ALA A 525 -13.18 -11.62 3.91
CA ALA A 525 -13.27 -12.66 2.87
C ALA A 525 -13.75 -12.18 1.49
N THR A 526 -13.33 -10.97 1.11
CA THR A 526 -13.60 -10.40 -0.22
C THR A 526 -12.35 -10.65 -1.03
N PRO A 527 -12.30 -11.74 -1.79
CA PRO A 527 -11.03 -12.17 -2.35
C PRO A 527 -10.66 -11.21 -3.48
N ARG A 528 -9.39 -10.79 -3.57
CA ARG A 528 -8.91 -9.86 -4.59
C ARG A 528 -7.86 -10.54 -5.45
N LEU A 529 -7.79 -10.10 -6.71
CA LEU A 529 -6.67 -10.41 -7.58
C LEU A 529 -5.49 -9.55 -7.16
N PHE A 530 -4.29 -10.13 -7.18
CA PHE A 530 -3.06 -9.42 -6.84
C PHE A 530 -2.28 -9.18 -8.12
N TYR A 531 -1.80 -7.95 -8.33
CA TYR A 531 -0.99 -7.59 -9.48
C TYR A 531 0.35 -7.01 -9.06
N ALA A 532 1.37 -7.21 -9.89
CA ALA A 532 2.69 -6.63 -9.71
C ALA A 532 3.22 -6.06 -11.04
N CYS A 533 4.04 -5.01 -10.92
CA CYS A 533 4.82 -4.42 -12.00
C CYS A 533 6.27 -4.28 -11.53
N GLU A 534 7.18 -4.86 -12.31
CA GLU A 534 8.62 -4.67 -12.14
C GLU A 534 9.04 -3.35 -12.78
N LEU A 535 9.91 -2.58 -12.12
CA LEU A 535 10.36 -1.25 -12.58
C LEU A 535 11.75 -1.28 -13.22
N GLY A 536 12.04 -2.34 -13.97
CA GLY A 536 13.30 -2.58 -14.65
C GLY A 536 13.59 -4.08 -14.80
N GLY A 537 14.68 -4.39 -15.50
CA GLY A 537 15.21 -5.76 -15.59
C GLY A 537 15.56 -6.31 -14.21
N ASP A 538 15.22 -7.57 -13.96
CA ASP A 538 15.63 -8.33 -12.76
C ASP A 538 15.26 -7.67 -11.42
N ALA A 539 14.17 -6.91 -11.37
CA ALA A 539 13.73 -6.21 -10.17
C ALA A 539 13.60 -7.15 -8.96
N ARG A 540 13.08 -8.38 -9.16
CA ARG A 540 13.00 -9.41 -8.11
C ARG A 540 14.37 -9.90 -7.63
N ALA A 541 15.32 -10.16 -8.54
CA ALA A 541 16.66 -10.60 -8.17
C ALA A 541 17.38 -9.52 -7.34
N SER A 542 17.23 -8.24 -7.71
CA SER A 542 17.78 -7.12 -6.95
C SER A 542 17.19 -7.01 -5.53
N LEU A 543 15.91 -7.38 -5.33
CA LEU A 543 15.30 -7.44 -4.00
C LEU A 543 15.86 -8.57 -3.13
N MET A 544 16.41 -9.60 -3.77
CA MET A 544 17.13 -10.70 -3.12
C MET A 544 18.63 -10.43 -2.99
N GLY A 545 19.12 -9.23 -3.33
CA GLY A 545 20.55 -8.90 -3.24
C GLY A 545 21.41 -9.57 -4.31
N MET A 546 20.81 -10.29 -5.26
CA MET A 546 21.52 -10.89 -6.38
C MET A 546 21.78 -9.84 -7.47
N PRO A 547 22.86 -9.98 -8.26
CA PRO A 547 23.13 -9.09 -9.37
C PRO A 547 21.95 -9.09 -10.35
N GLY A 548 21.63 -7.92 -10.89
CA GLY A 548 20.56 -7.74 -11.86
C GLY A 548 20.85 -6.56 -12.77
N TYR A 549 20.32 -6.60 -13.98
CA TYR A 549 20.50 -5.50 -14.93
C TYR A 549 19.74 -4.26 -14.45
N ALA A 550 20.45 -3.18 -14.16
CA ALA A 550 19.82 -1.90 -13.84
C ALA A 550 19.24 -1.28 -15.13
N ALA A 551 18.02 -1.67 -15.50
CA ALA A 551 17.32 -0.97 -16.58
C ALA A 551 16.87 0.42 -16.10
N GLU A 552 17.17 1.45 -16.88
CA GLU A 552 16.54 2.74 -16.70
C GLU A 552 15.07 2.65 -17.14
N PRO A 553 14.13 3.18 -16.34
CA PRO A 553 12.74 3.21 -16.68
C PRO A 553 12.47 4.25 -17.75
N SER A 554 11.50 3.91 -18.60
CA SER A 554 11.09 4.79 -19.67
C SER A 554 10.42 6.06 -19.12
N THR A 555 10.54 7.14 -19.89
CA THR A 555 9.97 8.44 -19.52
C THR A 555 8.45 8.45 -19.67
N VAL A 556 7.80 9.43 -19.04
CA VAL A 556 6.36 9.66 -19.19
C VAL A 556 5.98 9.85 -20.65
N ASP A 557 6.79 10.57 -21.45
CA ASP A 557 6.51 10.76 -22.89
C ASP A 557 6.52 9.45 -23.66
N ALA A 558 7.55 8.61 -23.45
CA ALA A 558 7.69 7.32 -24.10
C ALA A 558 6.50 6.40 -23.77
N ILE A 559 6.13 6.31 -22.49
CA ILE A 559 4.99 5.51 -22.03
C ILE A 559 3.67 6.06 -22.58
N ALA A 560 3.49 7.39 -22.57
CA ALA A 560 2.28 8.02 -23.09
C ALA A 560 2.13 7.80 -24.60
N ARG A 561 3.22 7.86 -25.37
CA ARG A 561 3.23 7.59 -26.82
C ARG A 561 2.80 6.15 -27.11
N ALA A 562 3.41 5.18 -26.43
CA ALA A 562 3.04 3.77 -26.56
C ALA A 562 1.57 3.54 -26.17
N TRP A 563 1.09 4.19 -25.10
CA TRP A 563 -0.32 4.10 -24.70
C TRP A 563 -1.27 4.71 -25.74
N ARG A 564 -0.93 5.87 -26.32
CA ARG A 564 -1.73 6.52 -27.35
C ARG A 564 -1.91 5.60 -28.55
N ARG A 565 -0.80 5.05 -29.08
CA ARG A 565 -0.80 4.15 -30.22
C ARG A 565 -1.58 2.87 -29.95
N ARG A 566 -1.41 2.28 -28.76
CA ARG A 566 -2.00 0.97 -28.44
C ARG A 566 -3.48 1.03 -28.05
N TRP A 567 -3.89 2.06 -27.32
CA TRP A 567 -5.24 2.12 -26.75
C TRP A 567 -6.02 3.35 -27.18
N LEU A 568 -5.44 4.55 -27.15
CA LEU A 568 -6.21 5.77 -27.43
C LEU A 568 -6.72 5.78 -28.87
N ASP A 569 -5.87 5.48 -29.84
CA ASP A 569 -6.21 5.54 -31.27
C ASP A 569 -7.43 4.68 -31.60
N GLY A 570 -7.40 3.39 -31.25
CA GLY A 570 -8.55 2.50 -31.47
C GLY A 570 -9.77 2.80 -30.58
N ARG A 571 -9.61 3.58 -29.50
CA ARG A 571 -10.69 3.91 -28.57
C ARG A 571 -11.50 5.12 -29.07
N ILE A 572 -10.86 6.08 -29.73
CA ILE A 572 -11.55 7.27 -30.26
C ILE A 572 -12.40 6.97 -31.49
N LEU A 573 -12.15 5.85 -32.18
CA LEU A 573 -12.94 5.40 -33.34
C LEU A 573 -14.33 4.86 -32.94
N ARG A 574 -14.61 4.71 -31.65
CA ARG A 574 -15.83 4.07 -31.13
C ARG A 574 -16.94 5.10 -30.87
N PRO A 575 -18.06 5.07 -31.62
CA PRO A 575 -19.16 6.02 -31.43
C PRO A 575 -19.73 6.00 -30.01
N GLU A 576 -19.80 4.83 -29.37
CA GLU A 576 -20.28 4.67 -28.00
C GLU A 576 -19.36 5.35 -26.99
N THR A 577 -18.04 5.35 -27.22
CA THR A 577 -17.07 6.04 -26.36
C THR A 577 -17.26 7.55 -26.46
N LEU A 578 -17.30 8.08 -27.69
CA LEU A 578 -17.53 9.50 -27.91
C LEU A 578 -18.90 9.96 -27.42
N GLY A 579 -19.92 9.11 -27.54
CA GLY A 579 -21.26 9.34 -27.01
C GLY A 579 -21.27 9.47 -25.49
N ALA A 580 -20.67 8.51 -24.78
CA ALA A 580 -20.57 8.53 -23.32
C ALA A 580 -19.82 9.78 -22.80
N MET A 581 -18.74 10.18 -23.48
CA MET A 581 -17.95 11.35 -23.09
C MET A 581 -18.72 12.66 -23.13
N LYS A 582 -19.70 12.83 -24.04
CA LYS A 582 -20.46 14.09 -24.17
C LYS A 582 -21.22 14.47 -22.90
N CYS A 583 -21.56 13.49 -22.06
CA CYS A 583 -22.27 13.70 -20.80
C CYS A 583 -21.33 13.94 -19.60
N LEU A 584 -20.01 13.94 -19.83
CA LEU A 584 -19.00 14.01 -18.79
C LEU A 584 -18.29 15.37 -18.80
N GLY A 585 -18.10 15.95 -17.62
CA GLY A 585 -17.40 17.21 -17.47
C GLY A 585 -17.53 17.78 -16.06
N PRO A 586 -17.30 19.09 -15.88
CA PRO A 586 -17.35 19.74 -14.57
C PRO A 586 -18.67 19.49 -13.81
N GLU A 587 -19.81 19.59 -14.50
CA GLU A 587 -21.14 19.43 -13.90
C GLU A 587 -21.45 17.99 -13.50
N SER A 588 -21.05 17.00 -14.30
CA SER A 588 -21.27 15.59 -13.96
C SER A 588 -20.44 15.18 -12.74
N VAL A 589 -19.19 15.65 -12.65
CA VAL A 589 -18.33 15.43 -11.48
C VAL A 589 -18.93 16.11 -10.24
N ARG A 590 -19.35 17.37 -10.35
CA ARG A 590 -20.00 18.10 -9.26
C ARG A 590 -21.25 17.38 -8.75
N ARG A 591 -22.11 16.90 -9.67
CA ARG A 591 -23.31 16.13 -9.32
C ARG A 591 -22.95 14.86 -8.55
N SER A 592 -21.91 14.13 -8.96
CA SER A 592 -21.48 12.90 -8.29
C SER A 592 -21.05 13.08 -6.83
N LEU A 593 -20.72 14.31 -6.42
CA LEU A 593 -20.25 14.68 -5.09
C LEU A 593 -21.35 15.26 -4.19
N ARG A 594 -22.50 15.63 -4.76
CA ARG A 594 -23.68 16.05 -4.01
C ARG A 594 -24.50 14.79 -3.76
N GLY A 595 -24.61 14.38 -2.50
CA GLY A 595 -25.44 13.23 -2.14
C GLY A 595 -26.87 13.52 -2.57
N GLU A 596 -27.39 12.79 -3.55
CA GLU A 596 -28.83 12.69 -3.71
C GLU A 596 -29.35 11.96 -2.46
N SER A 597 -30.26 12.61 -1.75
CA SER A 597 -31.02 12.01 -0.66
C SER A 597 -31.72 10.77 -1.20
N ARG A 598 -31.18 9.57 -0.95
CA ARG A 598 -32.03 8.37 -1.01
C ARG A 598 -33.12 8.60 0.04
N GLN A 599 -34.37 8.61 -0.41
CA GLN A 599 -35.52 8.51 0.47
C GLN A 599 -35.27 7.38 1.48
N ASP A 600 -35.63 7.63 2.72
CA ASP A 600 -35.37 6.77 3.88
C ASP A 600 -35.58 5.29 3.56
N LEU A 601 -34.59 4.47 3.90
CA LEU A 601 -34.67 3.00 3.86
C LEU A 601 -35.88 2.44 4.63
N LEU A 602 -36.46 3.24 5.53
CA LEU A 602 -37.68 2.91 6.26
C LEU A 602 -38.93 2.95 5.37
N THR A 603 -38.98 3.83 4.36
CA THR A 603 -40.14 3.94 3.46
C THR A 603 -40.23 2.75 2.50
N GLU A 604 -39.09 2.16 2.11
CA GLU A 604 -39.06 0.93 1.29
C GLU A 604 -39.46 -0.31 2.11
N LEU A 605 -39.15 -0.36 3.41
CA LEU A 605 -39.56 -1.45 4.31
C LEU A 605 -41.07 -1.41 4.64
N GLU A 606 -41.67 -0.22 4.74
CA GLU A 606 -43.12 -0.07 4.94
C GLU A 606 -43.94 -0.44 3.68
N SER A 607 -43.34 -0.34 2.48
CA SER A 607 -43.98 -0.76 1.22
C SER A 607 -43.88 -2.27 0.92
N ALA A 608 -43.14 -3.02 1.76
CA ALA A 608 -42.86 -4.44 1.57
C ALA A 608 -43.43 -5.36 2.67
N ALA A 609 -44.37 -4.85 3.48
CA ALA A 609 -45.19 -5.69 4.35
C ALA A 609 -46.54 -5.98 3.65
N PRO A 610 -47.02 -7.24 3.66
CA PRO A 610 -48.24 -7.65 2.94
C PRO A 610 -49.53 -7.02 3.48
#